data_AF-A0A9N9UFZ6-F1
#
_entry.id   AF-A0A9N9UFZ6-F1
#
_cell.length_a   1.000
_cell.length_b   1.000
_cell.length_c   1.000
_cell.angle_alpha   90.00
_cell.angle_beta   90.00
_cell.angle_gamma   90.00
#
_symmetry.space_group_name_H-M   'P 1'
#
loop_
_entity.id
_entity.type
_entity.pdbx_description
1 polymer ?
#
loop_
_entity_poly.entity_id
_entity_poly.type
_entity_poly.pdbx_seq_one_letter_code
_entity_poly.pdbx_strand_id
1 'polypeptide(L)'
;MPVPALYYAATALHTISIPGHWAFGVEHVDKAVDQIPPEEEYSVGRAGTRVSWASFHGLLATLGLLNYQWAKRGGARTAEEKLIVLSTLAIGLYAGRPYFKARAYSPLGCIWVAPLLTAIATFI
;
A
#
# COMPACT_ATOMS: atom_id res chain seq x y z
N MET A 1 16.66 1.02 16.10
CA MET A 1 16.92 1.93 14.96
C MET A 1 16.50 3.32 15.37
N PRO A 2 17.20 4.40 14.97
CA PRO A 2 16.70 5.75 15.20
C PRO A 2 15.37 5.92 14.47
N VAL A 3 14.39 6.60 15.09
CA VAL A 3 13.04 6.84 14.53
C VAL A 3 13.05 7.25 13.04
N PRO A 4 13.97 8.12 12.56
CA PRO A 4 14.09 8.43 11.14
C PRO A 4 14.38 7.24 10.21
N ALA A 5 15.15 6.23 10.65
CA ALA A 5 15.50 5.08 9.82
C ALA A 5 14.28 4.21 9.48
N LEU A 6 13.32 4.09 10.40
CA LEU A 6 12.08 3.35 10.15
C LEU A 6 11.21 4.05 9.09
N TYR A 7 11.09 5.38 9.16
CA TYR A 7 10.41 6.16 8.12
C TYR A 7 11.12 6.06 6.76
N TYR A 8 12.46 6.09 6.72
CA TYR A 8 13.19 5.88 5.45
C TYR A 8 13.00 4.47 4.90
N ALA A 9 12.99 3.44 5.75
CA ALA A 9 12.71 2.08 5.33
C ALA A 9 11.29 1.95 4.76
N ALA A 10 10.28 2.54 5.42
CA ALA A 10 8.92 2.59 4.91
C ALA A 10 8.82 3.38 3.59
N THR A 11 9.56 4.48 3.45
CA THR A 11 9.68 5.24 2.19
C THR A 11 10.18 4.34 1.06
N ALA A 12 11.27 3.62 1.30
CA ALA A 12 11.87 2.74 0.31
C ALA A 12 10.88 1.64 -0.10
N LEU A 13 10.25 0.96 0.88
CA LEU A 13 9.27 -0.09 0.62
C LEU A 13 8.10 0.40 -0.24
N HIS A 14 7.47 1.52 0.10
CA HIS A 14 6.39 2.06 -0.73
C HIS A 14 6.87 2.39 -2.15
N THR A 15 8.06 2.98 -2.29
CA THR A 15 8.60 3.41 -3.58
C THR A 15 8.95 2.22 -4.49
N ILE A 16 9.70 1.23 -3.99
CA ILE A 16 10.05 0.04 -4.77
C ILE A 16 8.84 -0.84 -5.08
N SER A 17 7.79 -0.75 -4.26
CA SER A 17 6.55 -1.46 -4.53
C SER A 17 5.75 -0.87 -5.69
N ILE A 18 6.04 0.34 -6.18
CA ILE A 18 5.36 0.88 -7.37
C ILE A 18 5.61 0.00 -8.61
N PRO A 19 6.87 -0.23 -9.06
CA PRO A 19 7.12 -1.13 -10.18
C PRO A 19 6.74 -2.58 -9.88
N GLY A 20 6.89 -3.03 -8.63
CA GLY A 20 6.46 -4.37 -8.22
C GLY A 20 4.94 -4.57 -8.31
N HIS A 21 4.16 -3.57 -7.90
CA HIS A 21 2.70 -3.57 -7.97
C HIS A 21 2.20 -3.55 -9.42
N TRP A 22 2.86 -2.79 -10.30
CA TRP A 22 2.60 -2.83 -11.73
C TRP A 22 2.80 -4.22 -12.32
N ALA A 23 3.99 -4.81 -12.10
CA ALA A 23 4.33 -6.13 -12.61
C ALA A 23 3.37 -7.22 -12.08
N PHE A 24 3.06 -7.19 -10.79
CA PHE A 24 2.09 -8.10 -10.18
C PHE A 24 0.69 -7.96 -10.80
N GLY A 25 0.30 -6.73 -11.14
CA GLY A 25 -0.97 -6.43 -11.83
C GLY A 25 -1.08 -7.16 -13.16
N VAL A 26 -0.09 -6.99 -14.02
CA VAL A 26 -0.02 -7.64 -15.33
C VAL A 26 0.00 -9.17 -15.18
N GLU A 27 0.74 -9.68 -14.21
CA GLU A 27 0.90 -11.12 -14.04
C GLU A 27 -0.35 -11.82 -13.51
N HIS A 28 -1.09 -11.19 -12.60
CA HIS A 28 -2.17 -11.83 -11.86
C HIS A 28 -3.52 -11.10 -11.95
N VAL A 29 -3.55 -9.77 -11.80
CA VAL A 29 -4.79 -9.01 -11.67
C VAL A 29 -5.48 -8.85 -13.02
N ASP A 30 -4.74 -8.40 -14.04
CA ASP A 30 -5.31 -8.19 -15.38
C ASP A 30 -5.85 -9.49 -15.93
N LYS A 31 -5.07 -10.58 -15.81
CA LYS A 31 -5.52 -11.92 -16.21
C LYS A 31 -6.80 -12.35 -15.51
N ALA A 32 -6.92 -12.10 -14.21
CA ALA A 32 -8.12 -12.46 -13.44
C ALA A 32 -9.33 -11.59 -13.85
N VAL A 33 -9.14 -10.29 -14.05
CA VAL A 33 -10.18 -9.39 -14.53
C VAL A 33 -10.67 -9.77 -15.92
N ASP A 34 -9.75 -10.22 -16.79
CA ASP A 34 -10.07 -10.65 -18.15
C ASP A 34 -10.87 -11.96 -18.19
N GLN A 35 -10.90 -12.74 -17.10
CA GLN A 35 -11.80 -13.89 -16.97
C GLN A 35 -13.23 -13.51 -16.58
N ILE A 36 -13.48 -12.25 -16.17
CA ILE A 36 -14.82 -11.83 -15.79
C ILE A 36 -15.69 -11.76 -17.05
N PRO A 37 -16.84 -12.46 -17.08
CA PRO A 37 -17.73 -12.49 -18.25
C PRO A 37 -18.08 -11.08 -18.75
N PRO A 38 -18.19 -10.83 -20.07
CA PRO A 38 -18.24 -9.49 -20.67
C PRO A 38 -19.59 -8.76 -20.52
N GLU A 39 -20.58 -9.39 -19.92
CA GLU A 39 -21.94 -8.88 -19.70
C GLU A 39 -21.93 -7.51 -19.01
N GLU A 40 -22.95 -6.72 -19.32
CA GLU A 40 -23.12 -5.36 -18.80
C GLU A 40 -23.21 -5.34 -17.27
N GLU A 41 -23.82 -6.37 -16.67
CA GLU A 41 -23.92 -6.55 -15.22
C GLU A 41 -22.55 -6.48 -14.50
N TYR A 42 -21.48 -6.98 -15.14
CA TYR A 42 -20.15 -7.00 -14.54
C TYR A 42 -19.27 -5.82 -14.98
N SER A 43 -19.76 -4.95 -15.87
CA SER A 43 -18.97 -3.86 -16.47
C SER A 43 -18.36 -2.92 -15.42
N VAL A 44 -19.15 -2.53 -14.42
CA VAL A 44 -18.70 -1.66 -13.31
C VAL A 44 -17.65 -2.34 -12.46
N GLY A 45 -17.81 -3.64 -12.16
CA GLY A 45 -16.83 -4.40 -11.37
C GLY A 45 -15.48 -4.56 -12.09
N ARG A 46 -15.50 -4.84 -13.40
CA ARG A 46 -14.29 -4.89 -14.24
C ARG A 46 -13.56 -3.55 -14.26
N ALA A 47 -14.29 -2.47 -14.55
CA ALA A 47 -13.73 -1.12 -14.59
C ALA A 47 -13.19 -0.69 -13.22
N GLY A 48 -13.98 -0.90 -12.16
CA GLY A 48 -13.62 -0.56 -10.79
C GLY A 48 -12.36 -1.28 -10.31
N THR A 49 -12.19 -2.56 -10.65
CA THR A 49 -10.98 -3.32 -10.30
C THR A 49 -9.74 -2.73 -10.98
N ARG A 50 -9.80 -2.46 -12.29
CA ARG A 50 -8.68 -1.87 -13.04
C ARG A 50 -8.31 -0.47 -12.53
N VAL A 51 -9.31 0.39 -12.31
CA VAL A 51 -9.08 1.74 -11.80
C VAL A 51 -8.53 1.73 -10.39
N SER A 52 -9.08 0.90 -9.50
CA SER A 52 -8.61 0.78 -8.11
C SER A 52 -7.17 0.28 -8.05
N TRP A 53 -6.85 -0.72 -8.88
CA TRP A 53 -5.48 -1.21 -9.03
C TRP A 53 -4.53 -0.12 -9.52
N ALA A 54 -4.87 0.56 -10.62
CA ALA A 54 -4.02 1.61 -11.18
C ALA A 54 -3.82 2.80 -10.20
N SER A 55 -4.86 3.17 -9.45
CA SER A 55 -4.81 4.27 -8.47
C SER A 55 -3.88 3.97 -7.30
N PHE A 56 -3.63 2.70 -6.99
CA PHE A 56 -2.77 2.29 -5.89
C PHE A 56 -1.31 2.75 -6.07
N HIS A 57 -0.83 2.94 -7.31
CA HIS A 57 0.49 3.53 -7.56
C HIS A 57 0.61 4.95 -6.99
N GLY A 58 -0.44 5.77 -7.17
CA GLY A 58 -0.50 7.11 -6.60
C GLY A 58 -0.54 7.10 -5.08
N LEU A 59 -1.25 6.12 -4.50
CA LEU A 59 -1.28 5.91 -3.05
C LEU A 59 0.10 5.53 -2.50
N LEU A 60 0.79 4.57 -3.13
CA LEU A 60 2.15 4.18 -2.76
C LEU A 60 3.13 5.36 -2.82
N ALA A 61 3.08 6.16 -3.89
CA ALA A 61 3.90 7.36 -4.01
C ALA A 61 3.60 8.37 -2.89
N THR A 62 2.32 8.60 -2.58
CA THR A 62 1.89 9.51 -1.52
C THR A 62 2.40 9.04 -0.15
N LEU A 63 2.21 7.76 0.18
CA LEU A 63 2.68 7.18 1.45
C LEU A 63 4.20 7.19 1.56
N GLY A 64 4.92 6.97 0.46
CA GLY A 64 6.37 7.11 0.39
C GLY A 64 6.82 8.54 0.70
N LEU A 65 6.20 9.54 0.05
CA LEU A 65 6.52 10.96 0.26
C LEU A 65 6.21 11.43 1.69
N LEU A 66 5.09 10.99 2.27
CA LEU A 66 4.74 11.29 3.67
C LEU A 66 5.77 10.72 4.64
N ASN A 67 6.16 9.46 4.45
CA ASN A 67 7.22 8.84 5.26
C ASN A 67 8.55 9.59 5.12
N TYR A 68 8.94 9.98 3.91
CA TYR A 68 10.15 10.76 3.68
C TYR A 68 10.10 12.13 4.37
N GLN A 69 8.94 12.79 4.31
CA GLN A 69 8.70 14.06 4.99
C GLN A 69 8.80 13.91 6.51
N TRP A 70 8.18 12.88 7.09
CA TRP A 70 8.25 12.62 8.53
C TRP A 70 9.66 12.25 8.98
N ALA A 71 10.41 11.45 8.19
CA ALA A 71 11.81 11.16 8.48
C ALA A 71 12.66 12.43 8.66
N LYS A 72 12.48 13.41 7.76
CA LYS A 72 13.21 14.69 7.81
C LYS A 72 12.78 15.60 8.95
N ARG A 73 11.51 15.51 9.39
CA ARG A 73 10.93 16.36 10.44
C ARG A 73 10.99 15.71 11.84
N GLY A 74 11.53 14.52 11.96
CA GLY A 74 11.58 13.78 13.23
C GLY A 74 10.23 13.16 13.63
N GLY A 75 9.36 12.85 12.66
CA GLY A 75 8.12 12.09 12.84
C GLY A 75 6.84 12.81 12.48
N ALA A 76 5.74 12.05 12.41
CA ALA A 76 4.37 12.56 12.34
C ALA A 76 3.97 13.18 13.69
N ARG A 77 3.50 14.43 13.68
CA ARG A 77 3.25 15.23 14.90
C ARG A 77 1.79 15.57 15.10
N THR A 78 1.06 15.92 14.04
CA THR A 78 -0.33 16.38 14.16
C THR A 78 -1.30 15.20 14.34
N ALA A 79 -2.52 15.50 14.79
CA ALA A 79 -3.56 14.50 14.94
C ALA A 79 -3.93 13.88 13.58
N GLU A 80 -3.97 14.70 12.52
CA GLU A 80 -4.25 14.28 11.15
C GLU A 80 -3.16 13.35 10.63
N GLU A 81 -1.88 13.66 10.86
CA GLU A 81 -0.78 12.78 10.45
C GLU A 81 -0.83 11.43 11.17
N LYS A 82 -1.10 11.43 12.48
CA LYS A 82 -1.29 10.20 13.25
C LYS A 82 -2.50 9.40 12.77
N LEU A 83 -3.59 10.07 12.40
CA LEU A 83 -4.77 9.44 11.83
C LEU A 83 -4.48 8.82 10.46
N ILE A 84 -3.67 9.47 9.61
CA ILE A 84 -3.19 8.88 8.36
C ILE A 84 -2.39 7.60 8.64
N VAL A 85 -1.48 7.61 9.62
CA VAL A 85 -0.70 6.41 10.00
C VAL A 85 -1.62 5.27 10.46
N LEU A 86 -2.55 5.56 11.38
CA LEU A 86 -3.46 4.55 11.93
C LEU A 86 -4.45 4.02 10.89
N SER A 87 -5.03 4.88 10.06
CA SER A 87 -5.93 4.46 8.98
C SER A 87 -5.22 3.61 7.94
N THR A 88 -3.99 3.99 7.56
CA THR A 88 -3.15 3.22 6.63
C THR A 88 -2.81 1.85 7.19
N LEU A 89 -2.44 1.76 8.47
CA LEU A 89 -2.19 0.48 9.14
C LEU A 89 -3.45 -0.39 9.19
N ALA A 90 -4.59 0.18 9.60
CA ALA A 90 -5.84 -0.54 9.74
C ALA A 90 -6.33 -1.11 8.39
N ILE A 91 -6.33 -0.29 7.34
CA ILE A 91 -6.74 -0.75 6.01
C ILE A 91 -5.74 -1.75 5.44
N GLY A 92 -4.43 -1.56 5.68
CA GLY A 92 -3.39 -2.51 5.27
C GLY A 92 -3.58 -3.88 5.92
N LEU A 93 -3.79 -3.94 7.23
CA LEU A 93 -4.07 -5.18 7.96
C LEU A 93 -5.31 -5.92 7.43
N TYR A 94 -6.34 -5.18 7.02
CA TYR A 94 -7.52 -5.76 6.38
C TYR A 94 -7.23 -6.25 4.95
N ALA A 95 -6.69 -5.38 4.10
CA ALA A 95 -6.48 -5.61 2.68
C ALA A 95 -5.41 -6.66 2.38
N GLY A 96 -4.45 -6.89 3.29
CA GLY A 96 -3.43 -7.94 3.12
C GLY A 96 -3.92 -9.35 3.43
N ARG A 97 -5.08 -9.53 4.08
CA ARG A 97 -5.58 -10.88 4.46
C ARG A 97 -5.80 -11.81 3.25
N PRO A 98 -6.41 -11.37 2.14
CA PRO A 98 -6.55 -12.21 0.95
C PRO A 98 -5.20 -12.67 0.39
N TYR A 99 -4.21 -11.78 0.32
CA TYR A 99 -2.86 -12.12 -0.14
C TYR A 99 -2.18 -13.16 0.76
N PHE A 100 -2.29 -12.98 2.08
CA PHE A 100 -1.75 -13.95 3.04
C PHE A 100 -2.41 -15.33 2.89
N LYS A 101 -3.74 -15.37 2.74
CA LYS A 101 -4.49 -16.62 2.51
C LYS A 101 -4.09 -17.29 1.19
N ALA A 102 -3.85 -16.50 0.15
CA ALA A 102 -3.36 -16.97 -1.15
C ALA A 102 -1.85 -17.30 -1.15
N ARG A 103 -1.15 -17.15 -0.01
CA ARG A 103 0.31 -17.33 0.13
C ARG A 103 1.13 -16.43 -0.80
N ALA A 104 0.56 -15.32 -1.24
CA ALA A 104 1.22 -14.29 -2.02
C ALA A 104 1.83 -13.27 -1.05
N TYR A 105 3.08 -13.48 -0.64
CA TYR A 105 3.71 -12.67 0.40
C TYR A 105 4.36 -11.37 -0.12
N SER A 106 4.71 -11.32 -1.41
CA SER A 106 5.36 -10.15 -2.02
C SER A 106 4.58 -8.83 -1.79
N PRO A 107 3.24 -8.77 -2.02
CA PRO A 107 2.45 -7.56 -1.77
C PRO A 107 2.41 -7.12 -0.30
N LEU A 108 2.67 -8.03 0.66
CA LEU A 108 2.59 -7.71 2.09
C LEU A 108 3.70 -6.76 2.54
N GLY A 109 4.77 -6.59 1.75
CA GLY A 109 5.83 -5.63 2.03
C GLY A 109 5.30 -4.19 2.16
N CYS A 110 4.56 -3.70 1.16
CA CYS A 110 3.97 -2.36 1.22
C CYS A 110 2.62 -2.31 1.93
N ILE A 111 1.90 -3.43 2.04
CA ILE A 111 0.57 -3.46 2.67
C ILE A 111 0.66 -3.61 4.19
N TRP A 112 1.63 -4.38 4.72
CA TRP A 112 1.80 -4.62 6.16
C TRP A 112 3.10 -4.06 6.70
N VAL A 113 4.23 -4.42 6.10
CA VAL A 113 5.55 -4.09 6.68
C VAL A 113 5.76 -2.58 6.69
N ALA A 114 5.57 -1.88 5.57
CA ALA A 114 5.78 -0.43 5.52
C ALA A 114 4.84 0.36 6.47
N PRO A 115 3.53 0.06 6.55
CA PRO A 115 2.65 0.69 7.54
C PRO A 115 3.02 0.37 8.99
N LEU A 116 3.46 -0.86 9.29
CA LEU A 116 3.93 -1.23 10.63
C LEU A 116 5.19 -0.46 11.02
N LEU A 117 6.17 -0.34 10.12
CA LEU A 117 7.37 0.46 10.36
C LEU A 117 7.00 1.93 10.62
N THR A 118 6.07 2.48 9.83
CA THR A 118 5.56 3.84 9.99
C THR A 118 4.90 4.02 11.37
N ALA A 119 4.05 3.08 11.77
CA ALA A 119 3.35 3.12 13.06
C ALA A 119 4.31 3.01 14.25
N ILE A 120 5.26 2.07 14.20
CA ILE A 120 6.31 1.95 15.22
C ILE A 120 7.07 3.28 15.32
N ALA A 121 7.51 3.85 14.21
CA ALA A 121 8.22 5.12 14.18
C ALA A 121 7.39 6.32 14.66
N THR A 122 6.06 6.19 14.72
CA THR A 122 5.15 7.27 15.14
C THR A 122 4.82 7.19 16.62
N PHE A 123 4.71 5.98 17.18
CA PHE A 123 4.12 5.75 18.51
C PHE A 123 5.07 5.12 19.53
N ILE A 124 6.26 4.70 19.12
CA ILE A 124 7.29 4.06 19.97
C ILE A 124 8.58 4.86 19.87
#